data_AF-A0A9E3DBP0-F1
#
_entry.id   AF-A0A9E3DBP0-F1
#
_cell.length_a   1.000
_cell.length_b   1.000
_cell.length_c   1.000
_cell.angle_alpha   90.00
_cell.angle_beta   90.00
_cell.angle_gamma   90.00
#
_symmetry.space_group_name_H-M   'P 1'
#
loop_
_entity.id
_entity.type
_entity.pdbx_description
1 polymer ?
#
loop_
_entity_poly.entity_id
_entity_poly.type
_entity_poly.pdbx_seq_one_letter_code
_entity_poly.pdbx_strand_id
1 'polypeptide(L)' 'LGLDVNVQALTYHEPDRSDAAQWLTDHGWHVHSVDNRDEMARLGRSVPDDLTDEAVRSTLLRARLGGNA' A
#
# COMPACT_ATOMS: atom_id res chain seq x y z
N LEU A 1 26.66 -10.43 21.04
CA LEU A 1 25.92 -11.25 20.05
C LEU A 1 25.19 -10.28 19.14
N GLY A 2 25.76 -9.97 17.97
CA GLY A 2 25.10 -9.14 16.96
C GLY A 2 24.16 -10.03 16.16
N LEU A 3 22.87 -9.70 16.16
CA LEU A 3 21.87 -10.42 15.37
C LEU A 3 21.93 -9.88 13.94
N ASP A 4 22.38 -10.72 13.01
CA ASP A 4 22.30 -10.44 11.58
C ASP A 4 20.87 -10.76 11.12
N VAL A 5 20.05 -9.72 10.93
CA VAL A 5 18.67 -9.87 10.49
C VAL A 5 18.60 -9.56 9.01
N ASN A 6 18.44 -10.60 8.21
CA ASN A 6 18.13 -10.46 6.80
C ASN A 6 16.67 -10.01 6.63
N VAL A 7 16.45 -8.69 6.56
CA VAL A 7 15.11 -8.10 6.39
C VAL A 7 14.44 -8.53 5.08
N GLN A 8 15.22 -8.83 4.04
CA GLN A 8 14.69 -9.36 2.78
C GLN A 8 14.05 -10.74 2.99
N ALA A 9 14.65 -11.61 3.81
CA ALA A 9 14.07 -12.91 4.17
C ALA A 9 12.80 -12.79 5.05
N LEU A 10 12.57 -11.64 5.67
CA LEU A 10 11.37 -11.33 6.45
C LEU A 10 10.28 -10.63 5.62
N THR A 11 10.60 -10.23 4.40
CA THR A 11 9.65 -9.56 3.51
C THR A 11 8.79 -10.63 2.86
N TYR A 12 7.53 -10.71 3.30
CA TYR A 12 6.54 -11.66 2.77
C TYR A 12 6.26 -11.37 1.29
N HIS A 13 6.77 -12.23 0.41
CA HIS A 13 6.55 -12.17 -1.03
C HIS A 13 5.52 -13.23 -1.45
N GLU A 14 4.25 -12.83 -1.48
CA GLU A 14 3.18 -13.64 -2.07
C GLU A 14 2.80 -13.04 -3.44
N PRO A 15 3.18 -13.67 -4.56
CA PRO A 15 2.94 -13.13 -5.90
C PRO A 15 1.44 -13.05 -6.23
N ASP A 16 0.64 -13.94 -5.63
CA ASP A 16 -0.81 -14.01 -5.82
C ASP A 16 -1.57 -13.27 -4.71
N ARG A 17 -0.93 -12.27 -4.07
CA ARG A 17 -1.57 -11.49 -3.01
C ARG A 17 -2.84 -10.84 -3.55
N SER A 18 -3.96 -11.15 -2.90
CA SER A 18 -5.25 -10.53 -3.21
C SER A 18 -5.15 -9.02 -3.26
N ASP A 19 -5.67 -8.41 -4.31
CA ASP A 19 -5.90 -6.97 -4.34
C ASP A 19 -6.95 -6.64 -3.27
N ALA A 20 -6.50 -6.03 -2.18
CA ALA A 20 -7.36 -5.72 -1.04
C ALA A 20 -8.47 -4.73 -1.40
N ALA A 21 -8.25 -3.82 -2.35
CA ALA A 21 -9.28 -2.88 -2.79
C ALA A 21 -10.36 -3.58 -3.59
N GLN A 22 -9.97 -4.47 -4.50
CA GLN A 22 -10.90 -5.31 -5.26
C GLN A 22 -11.70 -6.22 -4.31
N TRP A 23 -11.00 -6.93 -3.41
CA TRP A 23 -11.65 -7.84 -2.46
C TRP A 23 -12.68 -7.11 -1.60
N LEU A 24 -12.35 -5.94 -1.03
CA LEU A 24 -13.30 -5.18 -0.23
C LEU A 24 -14.50 -4.71 -1.05
N THR A 25 -14.27 -4.25 -2.29
CA THR A 25 -15.33 -3.84 -3.21
C THR A 25 -16.31 -4.97 -3.49
N ASP A 26 -15.79 -6.17 -3.78
CA ASP A 26 -16.59 -7.38 -4.03
C ASP A 26 -17.43 -7.81 -2.81
N HIS A 27 -17.06 -7.34 -1.61
CA HIS A 27 -17.74 -7.64 -0.34
C HIS A 27 -18.60 -6.48 0.19
N GLY A 28 -19.04 -5.58 -0.69
CA GLY A 28 -20.02 -4.53 -0.37
C GLY A 28 -19.43 -3.30 0.33
N TRP A 29 -18.11 -3.16 0.33
CA TRP A 29 -17.44 -1.96 0.83
C TRP A 29 -17.30 -0.93 -0.29
N HIS A 30 -17.52 0.33 0.06
CA HIS A 30 -17.08 1.45 -0.77
C HIS A 30 -15.64 1.76 -0.40
N VAL A 31 -14.72 1.59 -1.36
CA VAL A 31 -13.28 1.74 -1.13
C VAL A 31 -12.75 2.99 -1.81
N HIS A 32 -11.90 3.72 -1.12
CA HIS A 32 -11.08 4.80 -1.65
C HIS A 32 -9.60 4.44 -1.45
N SER A 33 -8.84 4.44 -2.54
CA SER A 33 -7.41 4.15 -2.55
C SER A 33 -6.61 5.40 -2.92
N VAL A 34 -5.43 5.54 -2.31
CA VAL A 34 -4.46 6.59 -2.67
C VAL A 34 -3.07 5.96 -2.75
N ASP A 35 -2.36 6.20 -3.84
CA ASP A 35 -0.95 5.83 -3.98
C ASP A 35 -0.10 6.66 -3.01
N ASN A 36 0.86 6.03 -2.33
CA ASN A 36 1.67 6.74 -1.34
C ASN A 36 2.52 7.86 -1.95
N ARG A 37 2.96 7.74 -3.20
CA ARG A 37 3.76 8.78 -3.87
C ARG A 37 2.90 9.98 -4.22
N ASP A 38 1.68 9.75 -4.67
CA ASP A 38 0.71 10.82 -4.91
C ASP A 38 0.39 11.58 -3.62
N GLU A 39 0.17 10.86 -2.52
CA GLU A 39 -0.09 11.49 -1.21
C GLU A 39 1.14 12.23 -0.67
N MET A 40 2.34 11.66 -0.83
CA MET A 40 3.59 12.31 -0.46
C MET A 40 3.80 13.61 -1.26
N ALA A 41 3.57 13.57 -2.57
CA ALA A 41 3.64 14.74 -3.44
C ALA A 41 2.62 15.81 -3.06
N ARG A 42 1.37 15.42 -2.77
CA ARG A 42 0.31 16.32 -2.28
C ARG A 42 0.72 17.06 -1.00
N LEU A 43 1.55 16.42 -0.17
CA LEU A 43 2.08 16.96 1.09
C LEU A 43 3.43 17.69 0.94
N GLY A 44 3.92 17.90 -0.29
CA GLY A 44 5.20 18.57 -0.54
C GLY A 44 6.43 17.72 -0.19
N ARG A 45 6.28 16.39 -0.22
CA ARG A 45 7.34 15.40 0.09
C ARG A 45 7.52 14.39 -1.05
N SER A 46 7.45 14.86 -2.31
CA SER A 46 7.62 14.00 -3.49
C SER A 46 8.90 13.18 -3.41
N VAL A 47 8.82 11.93 -3.89
CA VAL A 47 9.99 11.07 -4.04
C VAL A 47 10.89 11.66 -5.14
N PRO A 48 12.20 11.84 -4.90
CA PRO A 48 13.15 12.23 -5.94
C PRO A 48 13.18 11.22 -7.10
N ASP A 49 13.35 11.71 -8.32
CA ASP A 49 13.30 10.87 -9.53
C ASP A 49 14.32 9.73 -9.48
N ASP A 50 15.53 9.99 -8.99
CA ASP A 50 16.62 9.02 -8.83
C ASP A 50 16.33 7.93 -7.81
N LEU A 51 15.36 8.14 -6.91
CA LEU A 51 14.92 7.17 -5.90
C LEU A 51 13.59 6.51 -6.26
N THR A 52 13.05 6.75 -7.46
CA THR A 52 11.71 6.27 -7.85
C THR A 52 11.61 4.75 -7.91
N ASP A 53 12.68 4.02 -8.18
CA ASP A 53 12.63 2.56 -8.21
C ASP A 53 12.90 1.93 -6.83
N GLU A 54 13.64 2.63 -5.97
CA GLU A 54 14.01 2.17 -4.63
C GLU A 54 12.97 2.53 -3.57
N ALA A 55 12.20 3.59 -3.79
CA ALA A 55 11.21 4.07 -2.84
C ALA A 55 10.09 3.05 -2.65
N VAL A 56 9.81 2.73 -1.38
CA VAL A 56 8.72 1.86 -0.95
C VAL A 56 7.41 2.29 -1.61
N ARG A 57 6.70 1.32 -2.18
CA ARG A 57 5.36 1.52 -2.75
C ARG A 57 4.33 0.97 -1.78
N SER A 58 3.28 1.74 -1.52
CA SER A 58 2.15 1.31 -0.73
C SER A 58 0.89 2.05 -1.15
N THR A 59 -0.27 1.44 -0.89
CA THR A 59 -1.57 2.04 -1.16
C THR A 59 -2.27 2.28 0.17
N LEU A 60 -2.69 3.52 0.42
CA LEU A 60 -3.55 3.85 1.55
C LEU A 60 -5.00 3.53 1.17
N LEU A 61 -5.61 2.59 1.89
CA LEU A 61 -7.00 2.20 1.68
C LEU A 61 -7.89 2.75 2.79
N ARG A 62 -9.01 3.35 2.41
CA ARG A 62 -10.10 3.74 3.31
C ARG A 62 -11.38 3.10 2.79
N ALA A 63 -12.04 2.31 3.62
CA ALA A 63 -13.24 1.59 3.22
C ALA A 63 -14.38 1.87 4.19
N ARG A 64 -15.60 1.99 3.66
CA ARG A 64 -16.82 2.07 4.43
C ARG A 64 -17.79 1.00 3.95
N LEU A 65 -18.26 0.15 4.87
CA LEU A 65 -19.29 -0.83 4.55
C LEU A 65 -20.57 -0.08 4.14
N GLY A 66 -21.17 -0.48 3.03
CA GLY A 66 -22.48 0.04 2.64
C GLY A 66 -23.49 -0.28 3.75
N GLY A 67 -24.04 0.75 4.38
CA GLY A 67 -25.26 0.58 5.17
C GLY A 67 -26.42 0.50 4.18
N ASN A 68 -27.34 -0.46 4.37
CA ASN A 68 -28.64 -0.38 3.72
C ASN A 68 -29.24 1.00 4.06
N ALA A 69 -29.52 1.80 3.02
CA ALA A 69 -30.33 2.99 3.16
C ALA A 69 -31.76 2.61 3.58
#